data_AF-A0A3N1KUG1-F1
#
_entry.id   AF-A0A3N1KUG1-F1
#
_cell.length_a   1.000
_cell.length_b   1.000
_cell.length_c   1.000
_cell.angle_alpha   90.00
_cell.angle_beta   90.00
_cell.angle_gamma   90.00
#
_symmetry.space_group_name_H-M   'P 1'
#
loop_
_entity.id
_entity.type
_entity.pdbx_description
1 polymer ?
#
loop_
_entity_poly.entity_id
_entity_poly.type
_entity_poly.pdbx_seq_one_letter_code
_entity_poly.pdbx_strand_id
1 'polypeptide(L)'
;MTAGVILEKMSGAERVAYLAGIIEGLAYARYVKDDKQAAGMGCIYDWFYKTRGRSLDIEKAFGRYKEHSPGAIVAALVTKECGK
;
A
#
# COMPACT_ATOMS: atom_id res chain seq x y z
N MET A 1 6.40 -13.61 4.77
CA MET A 1 5.35 -13.00 5.61
C MET A 1 4.15 -12.73 4.72
N THR A 2 2.99 -13.32 5.01
CA THR A 2 1.77 -13.18 4.19
C THR A 2 0.86 -12.10 4.76
N ALA A 3 -0.13 -11.66 3.98
CA ALA A 3 -1.14 -10.71 4.40
C ALA A 3 -1.95 -11.19 5.62
N GLY A 4 -2.23 -12.50 5.70
CA GLY A 4 -2.89 -13.11 6.86
C GLY A 4 -2.07 -12.95 8.14
N VAL A 5 -0.76 -13.18 8.07
CA VAL A 5 0.14 -13.02 9.23
C VAL A 5 0.16 -11.58 9.75
N ILE A 6 0.08 -10.58 8.86
CA ILE A 6 -0.02 -9.18 9.26
C ILE A 6 -1.32 -8.92 10.05
N LEU A 7 -2.45 -9.42 9.56
CA LEU A 7 -3.74 -9.22 10.23
C LEU A 7 -3.80 -9.90 11.60
N GLU A 8 -3.18 -11.07 11.74
CA GLU A 8 -3.17 -11.86 12.98
C GLU A 8 -2.21 -11.28 14.03
N LYS A 9 -1.01 -10.86 13.62
CA LYS A 9 0.09 -10.58 14.57
C LYS A 9 0.32 -9.11 14.88
N MET A 10 -0.22 -8.19 14.08
CA MET A 10 -0.03 -6.75 14.27
C MET A 10 -1.29 -6.07 14.78
N SER A 11 -1.12 -5.23 15.79
CA SER A 11 -2.13 -4.26 16.23
C SER A 11 -2.45 -3.25 15.11
N GLY A 12 -3.57 -2.52 15.24
CA GLY A 12 -3.96 -1.51 14.25
C GLY A 12 -2.87 -0.45 14.01
N ALA A 13 -2.17 -0.02 15.06
CA ALA A 13 -1.08 0.96 14.95
C ALA A 13 0.14 0.38 14.20
N GLU A 14 0.55 -0.85 14.53
CA GLU A 14 1.64 -1.54 13.84
C GLU A 14 1.31 -1.80 12.37
N ARG A 15 0.06 -2.17 12.06
CA ARG A 15 -0.40 -2.33 10.68
C ARG A 15 -0.31 -1.03 9.89
N VAL A 16 -0.74 0.09 10.47
CA VAL A 16 -0.63 1.40 9.80
C VAL A 16 0.83 1.76 9.52
N ALA A 17 1.73 1.55 10.47
CA ALA A 17 3.16 1.80 10.28
C ALA A 17 3.76 0.87 9.21
N TYR A 18 3.40 -0.41 9.23
CA TYR A 18 3.82 -1.40 8.24
C TYR A 18 3.35 -1.03 6.82
N LEU A 19 2.08 -0.62 6.69
CA LEU A 19 1.52 -0.14 5.42
C LEU A 19 2.24 1.12 4.94
N ALA A 20 2.52 2.08 5.82
CA ALA A 20 3.27 3.29 5.45
C ALA A 20 4.64 2.95 4.83
N GLY A 21 5.35 1.95 5.34
CA GLY A 21 6.60 1.48 4.74
C GLY A 21 6.44 0.91 3.33
N ILE A 22 5.36 0.14 3.07
CA ILE A 22 5.03 -0.35 1.72
C ILE A 22 4.74 0.82 0.79
N ILE A 23 3.94 1.79 1.25
CA ILE A 23 3.56 2.98 0.48
C ILE A 23 4.79 3.79 0.10
N GLU A 24 5.71 4.02 1.04
CA GLU A 24 6.98 4.70 0.77
C GLU A 24 7.80 3.99 -0.31
N GLY A 25 7.95 2.67 -0.19
CA GLY A 25 8.67 1.87 -1.19
C GLY A 25 8.05 1.95 -2.59
N LEU A 26 6.72 1.88 -2.69
CA LEU A 26 6.00 1.99 -3.96
C LEU A 26 6.08 3.41 -4.55
N ALA A 27 5.95 4.43 -3.71
CA ALA A 27 6.03 5.83 -4.10
C ALA A 27 7.43 6.17 -4.63
N TYR A 28 8.48 5.74 -3.94
CA TYR A 28 9.86 5.89 -4.39
C TYR A 28 10.15 5.12 -5.68
N ALA A 29 9.70 3.87 -5.78
CA ALA A 29 9.85 3.10 -7.01
C ALA A 29 9.17 3.79 -8.20
N ARG A 30 8.00 4.41 -7.99
CA ARG A 30 7.30 5.18 -9.01
C ARG A 30 8.06 6.45 -9.40
N TYR A 31 8.59 7.18 -8.42
CA TYR A 31 9.44 8.34 -8.65
C TYR A 31 10.66 8.01 -9.53
N VAL A 32 11.34 6.90 -9.24
CA VAL A 32 12.48 6.44 -10.06
C VAL A 32 12.04 6.06 -11.47
N LYS A 33 10.89 5.37 -11.60
CA LYS A 33 10.34 4.96 -12.90
C LYS A 33 9.93 6.14 -13.79
N ASP A 34 9.40 7.20 -13.18
CA ASP A 34 8.89 8.38 -13.89
C ASP A 34 9.98 9.42 -14.18
N ASP A 35 11.26 9.01 -14.23
CA ASP A 35 12.43 9.90 -14.37
C ASP A 35 12.42 11.05 -13.36
N LYS A 36 12.21 10.69 -12.08
CA LYS A 36 12.18 11.63 -10.96
C LYS A 36 11.06 12.67 -11.03
N GLN A 37 10.01 12.42 -11.80
CA GLN A 37 8.80 13.23 -11.74
C GLN A 37 7.95 12.82 -10.53
N ALA A 38 7.60 13.81 -9.70
CA ALA A 38 6.89 13.56 -8.44
C ALA A 38 5.38 13.30 -8.61
N ALA A 39 4.82 13.44 -9.81
CA ALA A 39 3.37 13.31 -10.02
C ALA A 39 2.84 11.90 -9.69
N GLY A 40 3.50 10.84 -10.18
CA GLY A 40 3.12 9.47 -9.89
C GLY A 40 3.27 9.10 -8.40
N MET A 41 4.40 9.51 -7.80
CA MET A 41 4.65 9.39 -6.36
C MET A 41 3.57 10.10 -5.53
N GLY A 42 3.20 11.32 -5.94
CA GLY A 42 2.15 12.13 -5.31
C GLY A 42 0.78 11.45 -5.34
N CYS A 43 0.42 10.81 -6.47
CA CYS A 43 -0.82 10.02 -6.54
C CYS A 43 -0.85 8.91 -5.49
N ILE A 44 0.26 8.19 -5.31
CA ILE A 44 0.35 7.07 -4.35
C ILE A 44 0.19 7.56 -2.91
N TYR A 45 0.83 8.67 -2.56
CA TYR A 45 0.67 9.27 -1.24
C TYR A 45 -0.74 9.80 -1.01
N ASP A 46 -1.31 10.50 -1.98
CA ASP A 46 -2.67 11.03 -1.85
C ASP A 46 -3.70 9.91 -1.73
N TRP A 47 -3.52 8.85 -2.53
CA TRP A 47 -4.29 7.62 -2.43
C TRP A 47 -4.24 7.05 -1.00
N PHE A 48 -3.07 6.94 -0.37
CA PHE A 48 -3.00 6.36 0.98
C PHE A 48 -3.40 7.34 2.11
N TYR A 49 -2.79 8.53 2.16
CA TYR A 49 -2.86 9.44 3.30
C TYR A 49 -4.06 10.38 3.27
N LYS A 50 -4.56 10.77 2.08
CA LYS A 50 -5.71 11.68 1.98
C LYS A 50 -7.05 10.96 1.87
N THR A 51 -7.05 9.66 1.61
CA THR A 51 -8.27 8.85 1.54
C THR A 51 -8.63 8.29 2.92
N ARG A 52 -9.69 8.83 3.52
CA ARG A 52 -10.20 8.34 4.81
C ARG A 52 -10.58 6.86 4.71
N GLY A 53 -10.05 6.05 5.63
CA GLY A 53 -10.36 4.62 5.72
C GLY A 53 -9.56 3.72 4.77
N ARG A 54 -8.60 4.26 4.01
CA ARG A 54 -7.80 3.47 3.06
C ARG A 54 -7.06 2.31 3.73
N SER A 55 -6.53 2.50 4.94
CA SER A 55 -5.90 1.42 5.71
C SER A 55 -6.87 0.25 5.96
N LEU A 56 -8.12 0.52 6.32
CA LEU A 56 -9.16 -0.50 6.51
C LEU A 56 -9.51 -1.21 5.19
N ASP A 57 -9.53 -0.51 4.06
CA ASP A 57 -9.78 -1.14 2.76
C ASP A 57 -8.65 -2.08 2.34
N ILE A 58 -7.40 -1.72 2.65
CA ILE A 58 -6.24 -2.59 2.46
C ILE A 58 -6.34 -3.81 3.40
N GLU A 59 -6.73 -3.63 4.67
CA GLU A 59 -6.93 -4.75 5.61
C GLU A 59 -8.03 -5.72 5.11
N LYS A 60 -9.13 -5.20 4.54
CA LYS A 60 -10.15 -6.05 3.89
C LYS A 60 -9.57 -6.84 2.72
N ALA A 61 -8.71 -6.22 1.91
CA ALA A 61 -8.02 -6.91 0.81
C ALA A 61 -7.06 -7.99 1.34
N PHE A 62 -6.35 -7.72 2.44
CA PHE A 62 -5.50 -8.72 3.10
C PHE A 62 -6.32 -9.92 3.58
N GLY A 63 -7.54 -9.71 4.09
CA GLY A 63 -8.43 -10.80 4.47
C GLY A 63 -8.86 -11.67 3.29
N ARG A 64 -9.10 -11.06 2.12
CA ARG A 64 -9.46 -11.78 0.89
C ARG A 64 -8.28 -12.53 0.28
N TYR A 65 -7.07 -11.99 0.37
CA TYR A 65 -5.86 -12.51 -0.26
C TYR A 65 -4.81 -12.92 0.77
N LYS A 66 -5.23 -13.59 1.85
CA LYS A 66 -4.41 -13.85 3.04
C LYS A 66 -3.07 -14.56 2.79
N GLU A 67 -2.98 -15.39 1.76
CA GLU A 67 -1.75 -16.15 1.42
C GLU A 67 -0.75 -15.35 0.54
N HIS A 68 -1.13 -14.16 0.08
CA HIS A 68 -0.29 -13.34 -0.79
C HIS A 68 0.63 -12.41 0.01
N SER A 69 1.66 -11.89 -0.64
CA SER A 69 2.53 -10.88 -0.01
C SER A 69 1.76 -9.56 0.17
N PRO A 70 1.88 -8.90 1.34
CA PRO A 70 1.24 -7.60 1.57
C PRO A 70 1.58 -6.56 0.50
N GLY A 71 2.87 -6.49 0.13
CA GLY A 71 3.37 -5.57 -0.90
C GLY A 71 2.74 -5.80 -2.26
N ALA A 72 2.54 -7.05 -2.70
CA ALA A 72 1.91 -7.34 -3.99
C ALA A 72 0.44 -6.92 -4.02
N ILE A 73 -0.31 -7.16 -2.93
CA ILE A 73 -1.70 -6.72 -2.83
C ILE A 73 -1.79 -5.20 -2.92
N VAL A 74 -0.98 -4.48 -2.14
CA VAL A 74 -0.98 -3.01 -2.14
C VAL A 74 -0.54 -2.47 -3.51
N ALA A 75 0.48 -3.05 -4.13
CA ALA A 75 0.93 -2.67 -5.47
C ALA A 75 -0.18 -2.82 -6.53
N ALA A 76 -0.97 -3.91 -6.47
CA ALA A 76 -2.10 -4.11 -7.37
C ALA A 76 -3.19 -3.05 -7.17
N LEU A 77 -3.50 -2.69 -5.91
CA LEU A 77 -4.46 -1.64 -5.59
C LEU A 77 -3.98 -0.25 -6.05
N VAL A 78 -2.70 0.06 -5.81
CA VAL A 78 -2.06 1.29 -6.30
C VAL A 78 -2.09 1.35 -7.81
N THR A 79 -1.77 0.26 -8.50
CA THR A 79 -1.78 0.21 -9.97
C THR A 79 -3.18 0.46 -10.53
N LYS A 80 -4.22 -0.06 -9.87
CA LYS A 80 -5.61 0.21 -10.25
C LYS A 80 -5.96 1.71 -10.16
N GLU A 81 -5.44 2.42 -9.16
CA GLU A 81 -5.76 3.83 -8.98
C GLU A 81 -4.84 4.77 -9.78
N CYS A 82 -3.54 4.57 -9.64
CA CYS A 82 -2.48 5.48 -10.08
C CYS A 82 -1.72 4.94 -11.30
N GLY A 83 -2.19 3.90 -11.98
CA GLY A 83 -1.45 3.18 -13.03
C GLY A 83 -1.17 3.94 -14.34
N LYS A 84 -1.40 5.25 -14.37
CA LYS A 84 -0.92 6.14 -15.44
C LYS A 84 0.40 6.74 -15.03
#